data_AF-A0A958SNQ6-F1
#
_entry.id   AF-A0A958SNQ6-F1
#
_cell.length_a   1.000
_cell.length_b   1.000
_cell.length_c   1.000
_cell.angle_alpha   90.00
_cell.angle_beta   90.00
_cell.angle_gamma   90.00
#
_symmetry.space_group_name_H-M   'P 1'
#
loop_
_entity.id
_entity.type
_entity.pdbx_description
1 polymer ?
#
loop_
_entity_poly.entity_id
_entity_poly.type
_entity_poly.pdbx_seq_one_letter_code
_entity_poly.pdbx_strand_id
1 'polypeptide(L)'
;MIIMNAINHFIKNFSLVLILWANLLLAQVGIGTTTPDASSALEIESTNSGILIPRMTEAQRTSITTPATGLLVYQSNNSVGFWYYNGSIWTKISDSATATGEFISSGGIVHNTTNLAGDDFVFGDAVLSGNASRFFFDISKAAFRAGQPSGNEWDNANVGDYSTALGYSTAASGSGSFATGIYAVASGDYSIGLTGGNATGAYSLAWTSTSNGDYSLAMLGATTDGEESIAMGESSSTGSGAENAVAIGYGNTANGSHSNAFG
;
A
#
# COMPACT_ATOMS: atom_id res chain seq x y z
N MET A 1 -10.59 90.29 37.30
CA MET A 1 -9.54 89.55 36.55
C MET A 1 -9.09 88.26 37.24
N ILE A 2 -8.88 88.26 38.57
CA ILE A 2 -8.35 87.10 39.33
C ILE A 2 -9.29 85.87 39.33
N ILE A 3 -10.60 86.07 39.54
CA ILE A 3 -11.58 84.96 39.58
C ILE A 3 -11.67 84.23 38.23
N MET A 4 -11.57 84.95 37.12
CA MET A 4 -11.64 84.38 35.78
C MET A 4 -10.44 83.47 35.48
N ASN A 5 -9.24 83.83 35.97
CA ASN A 5 -8.04 83.00 35.82
C ASN A 5 -8.10 81.71 36.66
N ALA A 6 -8.66 81.76 37.87
CA ALA A 6 -8.80 80.59 38.73
C ALA A 6 -9.77 79.55 38.13
N ILE A 7 -10.90 80.01 37.57
CA ILE A 7 -11.89 79.14 36.89
C ILE A 7 -11.27 78.47 35.66
N ASN A 8 -10.52 79.21 34.84
CA ASN A 8 -9.85 78.66 33.66
C ASN A 8 -8.79 77.62 34.02
N HIS A 9 -8.10 77.77 35.16
CA HIS A 9 -7.11 76.79 35.61
C HIS A 9 -7.77 75.51 36.15
N PHE A 10 -8.88 75.63 36.88
CA PHE A 10 -9.67 74.49 37.35
C PHE A 10 -10.25 73.68 36.19
N ILE A 11 -10.83 74.35 35.19
CA ILE A 11 -11.40 73.69 34.01
C ILE A 11 -10.29 72.96 33.23
N LYS A 12 -9.14 73.60 32.99
CA LYS A 12 -8.01 72.95 32.31
C LYS A 12 -7.50 71.71 33.05
N ASN A 13 -7.33 71.79 34.37
CA ASN A 13 -6.85 70.67 35.17
C ASN A 13 -7.88 69.53 35.23
N PHE A 14 -9.18 69.86 35.33
CA PHE A 14 -10.26 68.88 35.27
C PHE A 14 -10.33 68.19 33.91
N SER A 15 -10.19 68.94 32.81
CA SER A 15 -10.11 68.38 31.46
C SER A 15 -8.88 67.48 31.27
N LEU A 16 -7.73 67.83 31.85
CA LEU A 16 -6.52 67.00 31.78
C LEU A 16 -6.71 65.65 32.50
N VAL A 17 -7.32 65.67 33.70
CA VAL A 17 -7.64 64.46 34.47
C VAL A 17 -8.63 63.59 33.69
N LEU A 18 -9.66 64.18 33.09
CA LEU A 18 -10.65 63.43 32.30
C LEU A 18 -10.02 62.76 31.06
N ILE A 19 -9.08 63.42 30.39
CA ILE A 19 -8.35 62.88 29.23
C ILE A 19 -7.37 61.77 29.64
N LEU A 20 -6.73 61.89 30.80
CA LEU A 20 -5.86 60.83 31.36
C LEU A 20 -6.65 59.57 31.75
N TRP A 21 -7.92 59.72 32.16
CA TRP A 21 -8.81 58.58 32.45
C TRP A 21 -9.40 57.93 31.18
N ALA A 22 -9.52 58.68 30.07
CA ALA A 22 -10.10 58.16 28.82
C ALA A 22 -9.16 57.19 28.06
N ASN A 23 -7.87 57.17 28.36
CA ASN A 23 -6.87 56.34 27.65
C ASN A 23 -6.68 54.92 28.21
N LEU A 24 -7.51 54.47 29.16
CA LEU A 24 -7.42 53.14 29.79
C LEU A 24 -8.44 52.10 29.27
N LEU A 25 -9.17 52.41 28.20
CA LEU A 25 -10.21 51.51 27.66
C LEU A 25 -9.75 50.84 26.34
N LEU A 26 -8.66 50.07 26.39
CA LEU A 26 -8.47 48.99 25.41
C LEU A 26 -9.36 47.82 25.87
N ALA A 27 -10.58 47.75 25.35
CA ALA A 27 -11.55 46.74 25.76
C ALA A 27 -11.27 45.40 25.06
N GLN A 28 -10.28 44.65 25.55
CA GLN A 28 -10.19 43.21 25.29
C GLN A 28 -11.32 42.49 26.02
N VAL A 29 -11.99 41.54 25.36
CA VAL A 29 -13.08 40.78 25.98
C VAL A 29 -12.47 39.57 26.68
N GLY A 30 -12.45 39.60 28.01
CA GLY A 30 -12.16 38.42 28.83
C GLY A 30 -13.45 37.76 29.32
N ILE A 31 -13.57 36.45 29.14
CA ILE A 31 -14.61 35.64 29.79
C ILE A 31 -13.92 34.61 30.69
N GLY A 32 -14.13 34.73 32.00
CA GLY A 32 -13.47 33.85 32.97
C GLY A 32 -12.04 34.26 33.36
N THR A 33 -11.48 35.30 32.74
CA THR A 33 -10.19 35.92 33.10
C THR A 33 -10.34 37.44 33.27
N THR A 34 -9.65 38.02 34.26
CA THR A 34 -9.60 39.47 34.51
C THR A 34 -8.39 40.14 33.87
N THR A 35 -7.45 39.35 33.36
CA THR A 35 -6.24 39.82 32.69
C THR A 35 -6.06 39.08 31.37
N PRO A 36 -6.92 39.35 30.35
CA PRO A 36 -6.72 38.74 29.05
C PRO A 36 -5.33 39.04 28.48
N ASP A 37 -4.77 38.08 27.75
CA ASP A 37 -3.49 38.21 27.06
C ASP A 37 -3.54 39.40 26.10
N ALA A 38 -2.51 40.24 26.13
CA ALA A 38 -2.45 41.48 25.36
C ALA A 38 -2.48 41.27 23.83
N SER A 39 -2.23 40.05 23.35
CA SER A 39 -2.35 39.68 21.94
C SER A 39 -3.75 39.21 21.54
N SER A 40 -4.69 39.10 22.48
CA SER A 40 -6.04 38.59 22.25
C SER A 40 -7.09 39.72 22.14
N ALA A 41 -7.98 39.60 21.15
CA ALA A 41 -9.20 40.41 21.10
C ALA A 41 -10.32 39.81 21.97
N LEU A 42 -10.31 38.49 22.14
CA LEU A 42 -11.22 37.71 22.97
C LEU A 42 -10.43 36.55 23.59
N GLU A 43 -10.44 36.44 24.92
CA GLU A 43 -9.93 35.28 25.65
C GLU A 43 -11.04 34.67 26.52
N ILE A 44 -11.11 33.35 26.52
CA ILE A 44 -12.10 32.59 27.29
C ILE A 44 -11.36 31.54 28.10
N GLU A 45 -11.32 31.73 29.42
CA GLU A 45 -10.69 30.81 30.36
C GLU A 45 -11.78 30.05 31.15
N SER A 46 -11.81 28.72 31.01
CA SER A 46 -12.70 27.84 31.76
C SER A 46 -12.12 26.44 31.87
N THR A 47 -12.34 25.78 33.02
CA THR A 47 -11.91 24.38 33.25
C THR A 47 -13.04 23.37 33.09
N ASN A 48 -14.29 23.82 32.95
CA ASN A 48 -15.48 22.96 32.94
C ASN A 48 -16.51 23.30 31.84
N SER A 49 -16.28 24.37 31.09
CA SER A 49 -17.19 24.86 30.05
C SER A 49 -16.41 25.21 28.79
N GLY A 50 -17.10 25.22 27.65
CA GLY A 50 -16.52 25.58 26.35
C GLY A 50 -17.35 26.63 25.63
N ILE A 51 -17.00 26.88 24.37
CA ILE A 51 -17.69 27.85 23.52
C ILE A 51 -18.71 27.10 22.65
N LEU A 52 -19.99 27.47 22.77
CA LEU A 52 -21.00 27.09 21.78
C LEU A 52 -21.01 28.10 20.64
N ILE A 53 -20.37 27.72 19.53
CA ILE A 53 -20.44 28.44 18.26
C ILE A 53 -21.89 28.37 17.70
N PRO A 54 -22.38 29.38 16.95
CA PRO A 54 -23.72 29.38 16.39
C PRO A 54 -24.12 28.04 15.75
N ARG A 55 -25.19 27.45 16.26
CA ARG A 55 -25.74 26.16 15.80
C ARG A 55 -26.90 26.40 14.86
N MET A 56 -26.89 25.77 13.70
CA MET A 56 -27.93 25.96 12.68
C MET A 56 -28.08 24.75 11.77
N THR A 57 -29.19 24.66 11.03
CA THR A 57 -29.37 23.64 9.99
C THR A 57 -28.57 23.98 8.73
N GLU A 58 -28.40 23.00 7.83
CA GLU A 58 -27.79 23.23 6.52
C GLU A 58 -28.46 24.39 5.76
N ALA A 59 -29.79 24.37 5.69
CA ALA A 59 -30.56 25.40 5.00
C ALA A 59 -30.28 26.80 5.57
N GLN A 60 -30.20 26.90 6.90
CA GLN A 60 -29.88 28.16 7.58
C GLN A 60 -28.44 28.61 7.28
N ARG A 61 -27.45 27.71 7.32
CA ARG A 61 -26.06 28.01 6.96
C ARG A 61 -25.94 28.50 5.52
N THR A 62 -26.59 27.81 4.57
CA THR A 62 -26.56 28.18 3.15
C THR A 62 -27.34 29.46 2.84
N SER A 63 -28.28 29.86 3.71
CA SER A 63 -29.02 31.12 3.57
C SER A 63 -28.28 32.36 4.06
N ILE A 64 -27.11 32.22 4.67
CA ILE A 64 -26.28 33.36 5.08
C ILE A 64 -25.81 34.08 3.82
N THR A 65 -26.33 35.30 3.60
CA THR A 65 -25.93 36.16 2.49
C THR A 65 -24.57 36.77 2.81
N THR A 66 -23.63 36.71 1.86
CA THR A 66 -22.27 37.26 2.00
C THR A 66 -21.53 36.83 3.28
N PRO A 67 -21.32 35.53 3.53
CA PRO A 67 -20.59 35.07 4.71
C PRO A 67 -19.14 35.59 4.71
N ALA A 68 -18.66 35.99 5.87
CA ALA A 68 -17.26 36.42 6.02
C ALA A 68 -16.31 35.22 5.89
N THR A 69 -15.14 35.42 5.30
CA THR A 69 -14.08 34.40 5.29
C THR A 69 -13.67 34.08 6.73
N GLY A 70 -13.63 32.79 7.08
CA GLY A 70 -13.37 32.31 8.43
C GLY A 70 -14.62 32.23 9.34
N LEU A 71 -15.82 32.57 8.85
CA LEU A 71 -17.05 32.46 9.63
C LEU A 71 -17.29 30.99 10.02
N LEU A 72 -17.22 30.69 11.32
CA LEU A 72 -17.37 29.35 11.89
C LEU A 72 -18.80 29.14 12.40
N VAL A 73 -19.39 27.99 12.06
CA VAL A 73 -20.71 27.55 12.52
C VAL A 73 -20.71 26.07 12.85
N TYR A 74 -21.67 25.62 13.65
CA TYR A 74 -21.95 24.21 13.85
C TYR A 74 -23.24 23.82 13.13
N GLN A 75 -23.14 22.91 12.15
CA GLN A 75 -24.32 22.39 11.45
C GLN A 75 -24.95 21.26 12.26
N SER A 76 -26.26 21.35 12.55
CA SER A 76 -26.98 20.42 13.43
C SER A 76 -27.70 19.27 12.73
N ASN A 77 -27.78 19.28 11.39
CA ASN A 77 -28.44 18.23 10.61
C ASN A 77 -27.65 17.88 9.33
N ASN A 78 -28.10 16.86 8.60
CA ASN A 78 -27.46 16.33 7.40
C ASN A 78 -26.00 15.97 7.68
N SER A 79 -25.04 16.70 7.10
CA SER A 79 -23.63 16.57 7.46
C SER A 79 -23.29 17.37 8.72
N VAL A 80 -23.63 16.80 9.88
CA VAL A 80 -23.40 17.36 11.21
C VAL A 80 -21.90 17.60 11.44
N GLY A 81 -21.55 18.74 12.05
CA GLY A 81 -20.18 19.06 12.45
C GLY A 81 -19.86 20.55 12.35
N PHE A 82 -18.57 20.89 12.52
CA PHE A 82 -18.07 22.25 12.36
C PHE A 82 -17.87 22.58 10.87
N TRP A 83 -18.31 23.77 10.48
CA TRP A 83 -18.17 24.30 9.14
C TRP A 83 -17.62 25.72 9.20
N TYR A 84 -16.73 26.07 8.28
CA TYR A 84 -16.29 27.45 8.08
C TYR A 84 -16.48 27.89 6.63
N TYR A 85 -16.66 29.19 6.41
CA TYR A 85 -16.67 29.74 5.06
C TYR A 85 -15.23 30.07 4.63
N ASN A 86 -14.75 29.46 3.54
CA ASN A 86 -13.36 29.62 3.09
C ASN A 86 -13.14 30.85 2.18
N GLY A 87 -14.17 31.69 2.02
CA GLY A 87 -14.18 32.83 1.10
C GLY A 87 -14.84 32.53 -0.25
N SER A 88 -15.20 31.28 -0.53
CA SER A 88 -15.93 30.89 -1.74
C SER A 88 -17.07 29.90 -1.44
N ILE A 89 -16.77 28.85 -0.69
CA ILE A 89 -17.72 27.80 -0.31
C ILE A 89 -17.65 27.53 1.20
N TRP A 90 -18.71 26.92 1.71
CA TRP A 90 -18.68 26.34 3.04
C TRP A 90 -17.88 25.05 3.02
N THR A 91 -16.91 24.93 3.92
CA THR A 91 -16.04 23.75 4.07
C THR A 91 -16.23 23.16 5.45
N LYS A 92 -16.46 21.85 5.50
CA LYS A 92 -16.54 21.12 6.76
C LYS A 92 -15.13 20.94 7.31
N ILE A 93 -14.96 21.17 8.61
CA ILE A 93 -13.77 20.71 9.33
C ILE A 93 -13.98 19.22 9.55
N SER A 94 -13.30 18.39 8.77
CA SER A 94 -13.37 16.94 8.91
C SER A 94 -12.68 16.51 10.19
N ASP A 95 -13.28 15.57 10.90
CA ASP A 95 -12.62 14.84 11.96
C ASP A 95 -11.55 13.99 11.28
N SER A 96 -10.29 14.45 11.25
CA SER A 96 -9.16 13.62 10.83
C SER A 96 -8.85 12.59 11.91
N ALA A 97 -9.83 11.75 12.24
CA ALA A 97 -9.63 10.54 12.98
C ALA A 97 -9.44 9.41 11.97
N THR A 98 -8.17 9.04 11.75
CA THR A 98 -7.73 7.92 10.91
C THR A 98 -7.85 8.17 9.40
N ALA A 99 -6.82 8.76 8.80
CA ALA A 99 -6.48 8.35 7.45
C ALA A 99 -6.07 6.87 7.52
N THR A 100 -7.02 5.95 7.42
CA THR A 100 -6.72 4.58 7.05
C THR A 100 -6.32 4.63 5.58
N GLY A 101 -5.04 4.88 5.32
CA GLY A 101 -4.47 4.50 4.04
C GLY A 101 -4.65 2.99 3.84
N GLU A 102 -4.39 2.50 2.63
CA GLU A 102 -4.53 1.07 2.33
C GLU A 102 -3.81 0.21 3.37
N PHE A 103 -2.66 0.66 3.87
CA PHE A 103 -1.87 -0.01 4.90
C PHE A 103 -1.92 0.69 6.27
N ILE A 104 -2.03 -0.09 7.35
CA ILE A 104 -1.83 0.37 8.74
C ILE A 104 -0.71 -0.43 9.41
N SER A 105 -0.07 0.17 10.42
CA SER A 105 0.82 -0.55 11.35
C SER A 105 0.10 -0.75 12.68
N SER A 106 -0.13 -2.00 13.07
CA SER A 106 -0.74 -2.36 14.36
C SER A 106 0.03 -3.53 14.96
N GLY A 107 0.40 -3.40 16.24
CA GLY A 107 1.17 -4.45 16.93
C GLY A 107 2.53 -4.78 16.30
N GLY A 108 3.13 -3.83 15.57
CA GLY A 108 4.39 -4.04 14.84
C GLY A 108 4.24 -4.72 13.47
N ILE A 109 3.01 -4.97 13.02
CA ILE A 109 2.70 -5.61 11.73
C ILE A 109 2.08 -4.56 10.80
N VAL A 110 2.62 -4.46 9.57
CA VAL A 110 2.00 -3.67 8.49
C VAL A 110 1.09 -4.57 7.67
N HIS A 111 -0.18 -4.19 7.51
CA HIS A 111 -1.18 -4.96 6.74
C HIS A 111 -2.17 -4.03 6.04
N ASN A 112 -2.78 -4.54 4.97
CA ASN A 112 -3.84 -3.82 4.27
C ASN A 112 -5.13 -3.77 5.11
N THR A 113 -6.01 -2.82 4.84
CA THR A 113 -7.21 -2.58 5.67
C THR A 113 -8.52 -2.72 4.92
N THR A 114 -8.50 -2.77 3.59
CA THR A 114 -9.73 -2.82 2.79
C THR A 114 -10.22 -4.25 2.54
N ASN A 115 -9.37 -5.16 2.04
CA ASN A 115 -9.72 -6.56 1.85
C ASN A 115 -8.54 -7.53 2.09
N LEU A 116 -8.40 -7.98 3.34
CA LEU A 116 -7.34 -8.90 3.78
C LEU A 116 -7.29 -10.24 3.03
N ALA A 117 -8.41 -10.70 2.46
CA ALA A 117 -8.51 -12.03 1.87
C ALA A 117 -8.38 -12.04 0.34
N GLY A 118 -8.46 -10.87 -0.30
CA GLY A 118 -8.50 -10.78 -1.76
C GLY A 118 -7.62 -9.70 -2.36
N ASP A 119 -7.03 -8.80 -1.57
CA ASP A 119 -6.07 -7.85 -2.10
C ASP A 119 -4.72 -8.52 -2.34
N ASP A 120 -4.26 -8.42 -3.58
CA ASP A 120 -2.90 -8.77 -3.96
C ASP A 120 -1.92 -7.66 -3.57
N PHE A 121 -0.66 -8.02 -3.40
CA PHE A 121 0.39 -7.09 -3.03
C PHE A 121 1.43 -6.98 -4.14
N VAL A 122 1.70 -5.78 -4.67
CA VAL A 122 2.67 -5.55 -5.75
C VAL A 122 3.60 -4.37 -5.47
N PHE A 123 4.87 -4.54 -5.81
CA PHE A 123 5.87 -3.47 -5.89
C PHE A 123 6.56 -3.47 -7.26
N GLY A 124 6.83 -2.26 -7.76
CA GLY A 124 7.54 -2.05 -9.04
C GLY A 124 6.64 -1.87 -10.25
N ASP A 125 5.35 -2.25 -10.14
CA ASP A 125 4.33 -2.07 -11.18
C ASP A 125 2.95 -1.83 -10.52
N ALA A 126 1.98 -1.34 -11.30
CA ALA A 126 0.60 -1.14 -10.89
C ALA A 126 -0.32 -2.33 -11.23
N VAL A 127 0.20 -3.34 -11.93
CA VAL A 127 -0.53 -4.52 -12.39
C VAL A 127 0.24 -5.81 -12.08
N LEU A 128 -0.47 -6.94 -12.02
CA LEU A 128 0.12 -8.27 -11.81
C LEU A 128 0.57 -8.94 -13.12
N SER A 129 0.06 -8.47 -14.28
CA SER A 129 0.28 -9.01 -15.62
C SER A 129 1.20 -8.12 -16.48
N GLY A 130 1.71 -8.64 -17.60
CA GLY A 130 2.64 -7.91 -18.48
C GLY A 130 4.12 -8.21 -18.22
N ASN A 131 5.04 -7.43 -18.79
CA ASN A 131 6.48 -7.75 -18.88
C ASN A 131 7.42 -6.85 -18.05
N ALA A 132 6.88 -6.05 -17.14
CA ALA A 132 7.68 -5.16 -16.30
C ALA A 132 8.23 -5.91 -15.07
N SER A 133 9.35 -5.42 -14.55
CA SER A 133 9.94 -5.94 -13.32
C SER A 133 9.04 -5.67 -12.13
N ARG A 134 8.73 -6.71 -11.35
CA ARG A 134 7.86 -6.60 -10.18
C ARG A 134 8.15 -7.68 -9.15
N PHE A 135 7.71 -7.39 -7.95
CA PHE A 135 7.52 -8.34 -6.86
C PHE A 135 6.04 -8.37 -6.56
N PHE A 136 5.43 -9.55 -6.49
CA PHE A 136 4.05 -9.66 -6.03
C PHE A 136 3.71 -10.97 -5.34
N PHE A 137 2.67 -10.90 -4.51
CA PHE A 137 1.97 -12.05 -3.96
C PHE A 137 0.52 -12.03 -4.43
N ASP A 138 0.13 -13.06 -5.17
CA ASP A 138 -1.26 -13.31 -5.58
C ASP A 138 -1.93 -14.14 -4.50
N ILE A 139 -2.81 -13.50 -3.72
CA ILE A 139 -3.45 -14.13 -2.56
C ILE A 139 -4.45 -15.21 -2.98
N SER A 140 -5.09 -15.04 -4.14
CA SER A 140 -6.08 -15.99 -4.66
C SER A 140 -5.46 -17.34 -5.01
N LYS A 141 -4.17 -17.33 -5.36
CA LYS A 141 -3.38 -18.52 -5.69
C LYS A 141 -2.33 -18.87 -4.64
N ALA A 142 -2.14 -18.04 -3.63
CA ALA A 142 -0.97 -18.10 -2.74
C ALA A 142 0.37 -18.18 -3.51
N ALA A 143 0.44 -17.47 -4.64
CA ALA A 143 1.57 -17.54 -5.55
C ALA A 143 2.53 -16.37 -5.35
N PHE A 144 3.83 -16.63 -5.40
CA PHE A 144 4.88 -15.64 -5.18
C PHE A 144 5.69 -15.40 -6.45
N ARG A 145 5.94 -14.13 -6.78
CA ARG A 145 6.73 -13.71 -7.95
C ARG A 145 7.71 -12.61 -7.57
N ALA A 146 8.95 -12.70 -8.07
CA ALA A 146 9.92 -11.63 -7.92
C ALA A 146 10.96 -11.63 -9.06
N GLY A 147 11.14 -10.49 -9.73
CA GLY A 147 12.03 -10.36 -10.89
C GLY A 147 11.33 -9.75 -12.09
N GLN A 148 11.56 -10.29 -13.30
CA GLN A 148 11.03 -9.74 -14.54
C GLN A 148 10.54 -10.84 -15.49
N PRO A 149 9.26 -10.87 -15.87
CA PRO A 149 8.76 -11.69 -16.96
C PRO A 149 9.16 -11.07 -18.32
N SER A 150 9.24 -11.88 -19.37
CA SER A 150 9.60 -11.40 -20.72
C SER A 150 8.40 -11.34 -21.68
N GLY A 151 7.31 -12.00 -21.30
CA GLY A 151 6.05 -12.07 -22.02
C GLY A 151 4.89 -12.25 -21.05
N ASN A 152 4.19 -13.38 -21.14
CA ASN A 152 2.97 -13.67 -20.38
C ASN A 152 3.20 -14.65 -19.22
N GLU A 153 4.45 -14.95 -18.84
CA GLU A 153 4.76 -16.00 -17.87
C GLU A 153 4.09 -15.78 -16.51
N TRP A 154 3.83 -14.52 -16.15
CA TRP A 154 3.19 -14.12 -14.88
C TRP A 154 1.78 -13.57 -15.06
N ASP A 155 1.19 -13.70 -16.25
CA ASP A 155 -0.24 -13.45 -16.43
C ASP A 155 -1.03 -14.53 -15.69
N ASN A 156 -2.22 -14.18 -15.18
CA ASN A 156 -3.01 -15.04 -14.30
C ASN A 156 -3.18 -16.47 -14.85
N ALA A 157 -3.34 -16.67 -16.16
CA ALA A 157 -3.49 -18.00 -16.76
C ALA A 157 -2.24 -18.91 -16.62
N ASN A 158 -1.06 -18.31 -16.41
CA ASN A 158 0.24 -19.00 -16.35
C ASN A 158 0.83 -19.04 -14.93
N VAL A 159 0.07 -18.59 -13.93
CA VAL A 159 0.43 -18.67 -12.51
C VAL A 159 -0.24 -19.90 -11.91
N GLY A 160 0.54 -20.88 -11.47
CA GLY A 160 0.02 -22.05 -10.75
C GLY A 160 -0.38 -21.72 -9.32
N ASP A 161 -1.30 -22.49 -8.74
CA ASP A 161 -1.63 -22.38 -7.32
C ASP A 161 -0.41 -22.77 -6.47
N TYR A 162 -0.19 -22.09 -5.35
CA TYR A 162 0.95 -22.27 -4.43
C TYR A 162 2.34 -22.15 -5.09
N SER A 163 2.41 -21.61 -6.31
CA SER A 163 3.63 -21.62 -7.12
C SER A 163 4.58 -20.48 -6.76
N THR A 164 5.86 -20.66 -7.05
CA THR A 164 6.88 -19.61 -6.90
C THR A 164 7.69 -19.47 -8.17
N ALA A 165 7.83 -18.24 -8.69
CA ALA A 165 8.72 -17.94 -9.82
C ALA A 165 9.64 -16.76 -9.51
N LEU A 166 10.95 -16.94 -9.68
CA LEU A 166 11.98 -15.96 -9.30
C LEU A 166 12.99 -15.73 -10.43
N GLY A 167 13.30 -14.46 -10.73
CA GLY A 167 14.33 -14.09 -11.68
C GLY A 167 13.76 -13.62 -13.02
N TYR A 168 14.42 -13.98 -14.12
CA TYR A 168 14.11 -13.45 -15.46
C TYR A 168 13.40 -14.49 -16.33
N SER A 169 12.25 -14.14 -16.89
CA SER A 169 11.48 -15.00 -17.82
C SER A 169 11.17 -16.38 -17.25
N THR A 170 10.89 -16.47 -15.95
CA THR A 170 10.56 -17.75 -15.30
C THR A 170 9.06 -18.01 -15.31
N ALA A 171 8.65 -19.22 -15.65
CA ALA A 171 7.25 -19.66 -15.65
C ALA A 171 7.04 -20.81 -14.64
N ALA A 172 6.26 -20.56 -13.59
CA ALA A 172 5.83 -21.58 -12.63
C ALA A 172 4.30 -21.74 -12.75
N SER A 173 3.86 -22.58 -13.69
CA SER A 173 2.45 -22.72 -14.05
C SER A 173 1.79 -23.96 -13.46
N GLY A 174 2.56 -24.96 -13.03
CA GLY A 174 2.03 -26.12 -12.31
C GLY A 174 1.65 -25.78 -10.87
N SER A 175 0.71 -26.52 -10.29
CA SER A 175 0.35 -26.37 -8.86
C SER A 175 1.53 -26.73 -7.97
N GLY A 176 1.88 -25.89 -6.99
CA GLY A 176 3.04 -26.08 -6.10
C GLY A 176 4.40 -26.03 -6.80
N SER A 177 4.46 -25.58 -8.06
CA SER A 177 5.69 -25.55 -8.85
C SER A 177 6.66 -24.45 -8.40
N PHE A 178 7.95 -24.67 -8.62
CA PHE A 178 9.02 -23.72 -8.30
C PHE A 178 9.94 -23.49 -9.50
N ALA A 179 9.94 -22.28 -10.06
CA ALA A 179 10.84 -21.88 -11.13
C ALA A 179 11.80 -20.78 -10.64
N THR A 180 13.10 -20.93 -10.84
CA THR A 180 14.06 -19.87 -10.46
C THR A 180 15.23 -19.73 -11.42
N GLY A 181 15.78 -18.52 -11.51
CA GLY A 181 16.93 -18.18 -12.35
C GLY A 181 16.51 -17.45 -13.61
N ILE A 182 17.05 -17.87 -14.76
CA ILE A 182 16.78 -17.27 -16.07
C ILE A 182 16.12 -18.34 -16.95
N TYR A 183 14.99 -18.03 -17.57
CA TYR A 183 14.28 -18.93 -18.52
C TYR A 183 13.85 -20.28 -17.95
N ALA A 184 13.72 -20.42 -16.62
CA ALA A 184 13.25 -21.66 -16.02
C ALA A 184 11.73 -21.83 -16.20
N VAL A 185 11.30 -23.03 -16.57
CA VAL A 185 9.90 -23.43 -16.72
C VAL A 185 9.61 -24.61 -15.81
N ALA A 186 8.60 -24.48 -14.97
CA ALA A 186 8.07 -25.52 -14.09
C ALA A 186 6.55 -25.60 -14.34
N SER A 187 6.14 -26.43 -15.30
CA SER A 187 4.75 -26.53 -15.74
C SER A 187 4.04 -27.79 -15.25
N GLY A 188 4.78 -28.80 -14.82
CA GLY A 188 4.22 -29.94 -14.12
C GLY A 188 3.83 -29.60 -12.67
N ASP A 189 2.84 -30.29 -12.13
CA ASP A 189 2.48 -30.11 -10.71
C ASP A 189 3.65 -30.54 -9.81
N TYR A 190 3.94 -29.73 -8.80
CA TYR A 190 5.05 -29.87 -7.85
C TYR A 190 6.44 -29.94 -8.52
N SER A 191 6.55 -29.51 -9.78
CA SER A 191 7.80 -29.54 -10.54
C SER A 191 8.75 -28.41 -10.13
N ILE A 192 10.04 -28.62 -10.39
CA ILE A 192 11.12 -27.68 -10.06
C ILE A 192 11.94 -27.38 -11.32
N GLY A 193 11.91 -26.14 -11.78
CA GLY A 193 12.74 -25.62 -12.86
C GLY A 193 13.84 -24.69 -12.35
N LEU A 194 15.10 -25.00 -12.67
CA LEU A 194 16.28 -24.21 -12.26
C LEU A 194 17.07 -23.75 -13.48
N THR A 195 17.29 -22.43 -13.61
CA THR A 195 18.20 -21.80 -14.59
C THR A 195 18.17 -22.45 -15.97
N GLY A 196 17.13 -22.16 -16.75
CA GLY A 196 16.88 -22.73 -18.07
C GLY A 196 16.35 -24.17 -18.04
N GLY A 197 16.08 -24.73 -16.87
CA GLY A 197 15.43 -26.02 -16.72
C GLY A 197 13.97 -25.97 -17.15
N ASN A 198 13.53 -26.94 -17.94
CA ASN A 198 12.16 -27.12 -18.41
C ASN A 198 11.55 -28.39 -17.79
N ALA A 199 10.88 -28.26 -16.65
CA ALA A 199 10.27 -29.35 -15.89
C ALA A 199 8.76 -29.42 -16.21
N THR A 200 8.38 -30.33 -17.10
CA THR A 200 6.99 -30.47 -17.58
C THR A 200 6.25 -31.66 -16.98
N GLY A 201 6.96 -32.69 -16.51
CA GLY A 201 6.38 -33.81 -15.78
C GLY A 201 5.99 -33.45 -14.34
N ALA A 202 4.98 -34.10 -13.79
CA ALA A 202 4.61 -33.95 -12.39
C ALA A 202 5.74 -34.43 -11.46
N TYR A 203 5.99 -33.73 -10.36
CA TYR A 203 7.08 -34.00 -9.41
C TYR A 203 8.49 -34.03 -10.04
N SER A 204 8.65 -33.50 -11.25
CA SER A 204 9.92 -33.54 -11.97
C SER A 204 10.87 -32.42 -11.54
N LEU A 205 12.17 -32.62 -11.74
CA LEU A 205 13.18 -31.59 -11.56
C LEU A 205 14.03 -31.43 -12.83
N ALA A 206 14.18 -30.19 -13.29
CA ALA A 206 15.03 -29.82 -14.40
C ALA A 206 16.00 -28.70 -14.00
N TRP A 207 17.31 -28.93 -14.17
CA TRP A 207 18.35 -27.89 -14.06
C TRP A 207 19.15 -27.79 -15.35
N THR A 208 18.94 -26.69 -16.09
CA THR A 208 19.57 -26.44 -17.41
C THR A 208 19.40 -27.68 -18.32
N SER A 209 18.19 -28.20 -18.34
CA SER A 209 17.84 -29.52 -18.88
C SER A 209 16.34 -29.56 -19.16
N THR A 210 15.86 -30.66 -19.71
CA THR A 210 14.43 -30.88 -19.95
C THR A 210 13.97 -32.13 -19.21
N SER A 211 12.96 -32.01 -18.35
CA SER A 211 12.40 -33.12 -17.58
C SER A 211 10.92 -33.29 -17.90
N ASN A 212 10.60 -34.22 -18.81
CA ASN A 212 9.24 -34.43 -19.32
C ASN A 212 8.49 -35.57 -18.63
N GLY A 213 9.21 -36.57 -18.11
CA GLY A 213 8.59 -37.68 -17.41
C GLY A 213 8.12 -37.28 -16.01
N ASP A 214 7.02 -37.88 -15.55
CA ASP A 214 6.60 -37.76 -14.15
C ASP A 214 7.65 -38.38 -13.23
N TYR A 215 7.85 -37.76 -12.06
CA TYR A 215 8.87 -38.14 -11.07
C TYR A 215 10.32 -38.18 -11.61
N SER A 216 10.57 -37.56 -12.77
CA SER A 216 11.87 -37.65 -13.44
C SER A 216 12.83 -36.52 -13.06
N LEU A 217 14.13 -36.81 -13.18
CA LEU A 217 15.22 -35.89 -12.87
C LEU A 217 16.10 -35.68 -14.09
N ALA A 218 16.16 -34.45 -14.61
CA ALA A 218 17.09 -34.07 -15.66
C ALA A 218 18.06 -33.00 -15.16
N MET A 219 19.37 -33.16 -15.37
CA MET A 219 20.36 -32.15 -14.97
C MET A 219 21.49 -31.99 -16.00
N LEU A 220 22.05 -30.78 -16.07
CA LEU A 220 23.29 -30.48 -16.79
C LEU A 220 23.24 -30.80 -18.30
N GLY A 221 22.22 -30.30 -19.00
CA GLY A 221 22.06 -30.51 -20.45
C GLY A 221 21.48 -31.86 -20.85
N ALA A 222 20.90 -32.58 -19.89
CA ALA A 222 20.22 -33.86 -20.12
C ALA A 222 18.73 -33.70 -20.49
N THR A 223 18.10 -34.78 -20.94
CA THR A 223 16.65 -34.83 -21.21
C THR A 223 16.02 -36.13 -20.68
N THR A 224 14.98 -36.05 -19.85
CA THR A 224 14.18 -37.23 -19.48
C THR A 224 12.83 -37.21 -20.17
N ASP A 225 12.49 -38.27 -20.91
CA ASP A 225 11.13 -38.48 -21.46
C ASP A 225 10.39 -39.64 -20.79
N GLY A 226 11.10 -40.51 -20.07
CA GLY A 226 10.52 -41.63 -19.33
C GLY A 226 10.06 -41.25 -17.93
N GLU A 227 8.97 -41.85 -17.45
CA GLU A 227 8.53 -41.75 -16.05
C GLU A 227 9.56 -42.35 -15.10
N GLU A 228 9.68 -41.77 -13.89
CA GLU A 228 10.61 -42.19 -12.84
C GLU A 228 12.08 -42.31 -13.29
N SER A 229 12.44 -41.58 -14.35
CA SER A 229 13.73 -41.72 -15.01
C SER A 229 14.72 -40.63 -14.59
N ILE A 230 16.01 -40.92 -14.74
CA ILE A 230 17.09 -40.01 -14.35
C ILE A 230 18.01 -39.81 -15.56
N ALA A 231 18.18 -38.57 -15.99
CA ALA A 231 19.18 -38.19 -16.98
C ALA A 231 20.11 -37.11 -16.41
N MET A 232 21.41 -37.34 -16.45
CA MET A 232 22.40 -36.37 -15.96
C MET A 232 23.60 -36.25 -16.89
N GLY A 233 23.95 -35.02 -17.25
CA GLY A 233 25.10 -34.70 -18.08
C GLY A 233 24.73 -34.43 -19.55
N GLU A 234 25.63 -33.74 -20.24
CA GLU A 234 25.34 -33.14 -21.53
C GLU A 234 24.95 -34.20 -22.57
N SER A 235 23.83 -33.97 -23.26
CA SER A 235 23.29 -34.87 -24.28
C SER A 235 22.90 -36.27 -23.78
N SER A 236 22.85 -36.50 -22.47
CA SER A 236 22.31 -37.76 -21.92
C SER A 236 20.78 -37.74 -21.94
N SER A 237 20.14 -38.86 -22.30
CA SER A 237 18.69 -38.94 -22.41
C SER A 237 18.06 -40.27 -22.01
N THR A 238 16.82 -40.21 -21.55
CA THR A 238 15.94 -41.38 -21.40
C THR A 238 14.80 -41.29 -22.41
N GLY A 239 14.45 -42.42 -23.04
CA GLY A 239 13.44 -42.45 -24.09
C GLY A 239 12.01 -42.34 -23.57
N SER A 240 11.08 -41.89 -24.42
CA SER A 240 9.64 -41.91 -24.10
C SER A 240 9.17 -43.35 -23.83
N GLY A 241 8.57 -43.59 -22.65
CA GLY A 241 8.16 -44.93 -22.21
C GLY A 241 9.28 -45.76 -21.56
N ALA A 242 10.50 -45.22 -21.44
CA ALA A 242 11.59 -45.83 -20.70
C ALA A 242 11.43 -45.57 -19.19
N GLU A 243 10.42 -46.19 -18.58
CA GLU A 243 10.15 -46.13 -17.15
C GLU A 243 11.36 -46.61 -16.34
N ASN A 244 11.72 -45.92 -15.27
CA ASN A 244 12.88 -46.23 -14.42
C ASN A 244 14.23 -46.30 -15.18
N ALA A 245 14.36 -45.62 -16.31
CA ALA A 245 15.62 -45.59 -17.05
C ALA A 245 16.62 -44.60 -16.42
N VAL A 246 17.91 -44.93 -16.51
CA VAL A 246 18.99 -44.09 -15.98
C VAL A 246 20.04 -43.86 -17.07
N ALA A 247 20.28 -42.60 -17.43
CA ALA A 247 21.33 -42.19 -18.37
C ALA A 247 22.23 -41.14 -17.72
N ILE A 248 23.48 -41.48 -17.40
CA ILE A 248 24.40 -40.57 -16.71
C ILE A 248 25.75 -40.50 -17.42
N GLY A 249 26.19 -39.27 -17.73
CA GLY A 249 27.48 -38.96 -18.32
C GLY A 249 27.36 -38.12 -19.59
N TYR A 250 28.12 -38.42 -20.65
CA TYR A 250 28.12 -37.66 -21.90
C TYR A 250 27.52 -38.45 -23.07
N GLY A 251 26.40 -37.98 -23.62
CA GLY A 251 25.79 -38.57 -24.82
C GLY A 251 25.20 -39.98 -24.62
N ASN A 252 24.84 -40.35 -23.39
CA ASN A 252 24.27 -41.66 -23.09
C ASN A 252 22.77 -41.69 -23.36
N THR A 253 22.25 -42.79 -23.89
CA THR A 253 20.80 -42.95 -24.10
C THR A 253 20.28 -44.25 -23.51
N ALA A 254 19.31 -44.15 -22.61
CA ALA A 254 18.62 -45.28 -21.98
C ALA A 254 17.15 -45.35 -22.50
N ASN A 255 16.93 -46.15 -23.55
CA ASN A 255 15.62 -46.22 -24.26
C ASN A 255 14.70 -47.35 -23.77
N GLY A 256 15.21 -48.28 -22.96
CA GLY A 256 14.40 -49.37 -22.42
C GLY A 256 13.90 -49.05 -21.01
N SER A 257 12.73 -49.56 -20.65
CA SER A 257 12.31 -49.56 -19.25
C SER A 257 13.37 -50.28 -18.40
N HIS A 258 13.70 -49.73 -17.23
CA HIS A 258 14.74 -50.22 -16.32
C HIS A 258 16.16 -50.28 -16.93
N SER A 259 16.37 -49.63 -18.09
CA SER A 259 17.68 -49.63 -18.75
C SER A 259 18.63 -48.63 -18.10
N ASN A 260 19.92 -48.96 -18.12
CA ASN A 260 20.97 -48.11 -17.56
C ASN A 260 22.04 -47.85 -18.63
N ALA A 261 22.41 -46.60 -18.83
CA ALA A 261 23.48 -46.16 -19.72
C ALA A 261 24.43 -45.24 -18.95
N PHE A 262 25.69 -45.64 -18.81
CA PHE A 262 26.73 -44.91 -18.10
C PHE A 262 27.96 -44.76 -19.00
N GLY A 263 28.52 -43.55 -19.10
CA GLY A 263 29.65 -43.27 -20.00
C GLY A 263 30.17 -41.85 -19.93
#